data_AF-A0A661MSG8-F1
#
_entry.id   AF-A0A661MSG8-F1
#
_cell.length_a   1.000
_cell.length_b   1.000
_cell.length_c   1.000
_cell.angle_alpha   90.00
_cell.angle_beta   90.00
_cell.angle_gamma   90.00
#
_symmetry.space_group_name_H-M   'P 1'
#
loop_
_entity.id
_entity.type
_entity.pdbx_description
1 polymer ?
#
loop_
_entity_poly.entity_id
_entity_poly.type
_entity_poly.pdbx_seq_one_letter_code
_entity_poly.pdbx_strand_id
1 'polypeptide(L)'
;MATLKEEFLLRYSEARVIQLTNPDLRAPQAIDTVRLDSAVADANGDFETMVQAAYAEDDSQHIRVGVLLVESILMEYGSATGSAAQAIRAKATDEAAKLRVVTGRGRPAVQTTAILSPYGSFPDMLPSPRLGEDRSGGA
;
A
#
# COMPACT_ATOMS: atom_id res chain seq x y z
N MET A 1 10.50 5.19 20.78
CA MET A 1 10.51 4.48 19.49
C MET A 1 11.40 5.25 18.55
N ALA A 2 12.02 4.58 17.60
CA ALA A 2 12.90 5.24 16.64
C ALA A 2 12.05 5.92 15.56
N THR A 3 12.32 7.19 15.29
CA THR A 3 11.73 7.95 14.20
C THR A 3 12.12 7.36 12.83
N LEU A 4 11.41 7.71 11.75
CA LEU A 4 11.78 7.28 10.40
C LEU A 4 13.24 7.65 10.05
N LYS A 5 13.70 8.82 10.50
CA LYS A 5 15.09 9.26 10.35
C LYS A 5 16.07 8.32 11.06
N GLU A 6 15.80 7.97 12.31
CA GLU A 6 16.63 7.06 13.10
C GLU A 6 16.65 5.65 12.49
N GLU A 7 15.49 5.14 12.06
CA GLU A 7 15.38 3.87 11.34
C GLU A 7 16.19 3.85 10.04
N PHE A 8 16.20 4.96 9.30
CA PHE A 8 17.04 5.10 8.11
C PHE A 8 18.53 5.07 8.45
N LEU A 9 18.95 5.84 9.47
CA LEU A 9 20.34 5.89 9.92
C LEU A 9 20.83 4.55 10.50
N LEU A 10 19.94 3.75 11.10
CA LEU A 10 20.27 2.42 11.62
C LEU A 10 20.45 1.38 10.51
N ARG A 11 19.78 1.55 9.35
CA ARG A 11 19.80 0.57 8.26
C ARG A 11 20.94 0.74 7.27
N TYR A 12 21.48 1.94 7.14
CA TYR A 12 22.57 2.24 6.22
C TYR A 12 23.83 2.65 6.97
N SER A 13 25.00 2.33 6.39
CA SER A 13 26.27 2.79 6.96
C SER A 13 26.37 4.32 6.86
N GLU A 14 27.01 4.93 7.84
CA GLU A 14 27.23 6.39 7.88
C GLU A 14 27.85 6.91 6.58
N ALA A 15 28.88 6.23 6.05
CA ALA A 15 29.52 6.58 4.78
C ALA A 15 28.54 6.62 3.60
N ARG A 16 27.57 5.71 3.57
CA ARG A 16 26.55 5.70 2.52
C ARG A 16 25.56 6.85 2.69
N VAL A 17 25.13 7.13 3.92
CA VAL A 17 24.23 8.26 4.20
C VAL A 17 24.91 9.57 3.82
N ILE A 18 26.18 9.76 4.20
CA ILE A 18 27.00 10.91 3.82
C ILE A 18 27.03 11.09 2.30
N GLN A 19 27.21 10.02 1.53
CA GLN A 19 27.20 10.09 0.06
C GLN A 19 25.81 10.44 -0.50
N LEU A 20 24.75 9.83 0.03
CA LEU A 20 23.38 10.06 -0.41
C LEU A 20 22.89 11.48 -0.11
N THR A 21 23.30 12.06 1.01
CA THR A 21 22.92 13.44 1.36
C THR A 21 23.82 14.47 0.69
N ASN A 22 24.95 14.09 0.10
CA ASN A 22 25.89 15.01 -0.54
C ASN A 22 26.31 14.57 -1.96
N PRO A 23 25.38 14.28 -2.88
CA PRO A 23 25.70 13.79 -4.24
C PRO A 23 26.61 14.72 -5.05
N ASP A 24 26.57 16.03 -4.78
CA ASP A 24 27.33 17.04 -5.52
C ASP A 24 28.76 17.23 -5.00
N LEU A 25 29.09 16.64 -3.84
CA LEU A 25 30.39 16.78 -3.20
C LEU A 25 31.26 15.57 -3.48
N ARG A 26 32.52 15.83 -3.89
CA ARG A 26 33.48 14.77 -4.21
C ARG A 26 33.98 14.00 -2.98
N ALA A 27 34.05 14.66 -1.81
CA ALA A 27 34.58 14.08 -0.57
C ALA A 27 33.86 14.62 0.69
N PRO A 28 32.55 14.41 0.80
CA PRO A 28 31.78 14.84 1.97
C PRO A 28 32.28 14.17 3.26
N GLN A 29 32.32 14.93 4.35
CA GLN A 29 32.82 14.48 5.66
C GLN A 29 31.70 14.28 6.70
N ALA A 30 30.49 14.75 6.40
CA ALA A 30 29.37 14.74 7.33
C ALA A 30 28.05 14.58 6.58
N ILE A 31 27.04 14.08 7.29
CA ILE A 31 25.67 13.96 6.80
C ILE A 31 25.10 15.38 6.66
N ASP A 32 24.52 15.69 5.50
CA ASP A 32 23.71 16.89 5.33
C ASP A 32 22.33 16.61 5.96
N THR A 33 22.18 17.06 7.21
CA THR A 33 20.96 16.82 7.99
C THR A 33 19.77 17.57 7.42
N VAL A 34 19.97 18.72 6.75
CA VAL A 34 18.88 19.49 6.16
C VAL A 34 18.29 18.71 4.99
N ARG A 35 19.14 18.22 4.09
CA ARG A 35 18.69 17.41 2.95
C ARG A 35 18.08 16.07 3.40
N LEU A 36 18.62 15.46 4.46
CA LEU A 36 18.01 14.27 5.05
C LEU A 36 16.62 14.55 5.64
N ASP A 37 16.46 15.65 6.38
CA ASP A 37 15.17 16.02 6.99
C ASP A 37 14.13 16.35 5.92
N SER A 38 14.53 17.02 4.83
CA SER A 38 13.66 17.23 3.65
C SER A 38 13.23 15.91 3.02
N ALA A 39 14.17 14.99 2.78
CA ALA A 39 13.85 13.68 2.19
C ALA A 39 12.92 12.84 3.09
N VAL A 40 13.05 12.94 4.41
CA VAL A 40 12.16 12.28 5.38
C VAL A 40 10.76 12.88 5.32
N ALA A 41 10.63 14.21 5.24
CA ALA A 41 9.34 14.87 5.11
C ALA A 41 8.63 14.50 3.80
N ASP A 42 9.37 14.53 2.69
CA ASP A 42 8.86 14.14 1.37
C ASP A 42 8.44 12.66 1.35
N ALA A 43 9.25 11.77 1.95
CA ALA A 43 8.94 10.35 2.06
C ALA A 43 7.65 10.09 2.86
N ASN A 44 7.40 10.84 3.93
CA ASN A 44 6.14 10.75 4.68
C ASN A 44 4.95 11.19 3.83
N GLY A 45 5.06 12.31 3.10
CA GLY A 45 4.00 12.77 2.20
C GLY A 45 3.71 11.77 1.06
N ASP A 46 4.76 11.19 0.49
CA ASP A 46 4.66 10.14 -0.53
C ASP A 46 4.01 8.87 0.02
N PHE A 47 4.40 8.45 1.23
CA PHE A 47 3.82 7.30 1.91
C PHE A 47 2.31 7.47 2.08
N GLU A 48 1.87 8.61 2.62
CA GLU A 48 0.46 8.89 2.85
C GLU A 48 -0.34 8.91 1.54
N THR A 49 0.27 9.43 0.47
CA THR A 49 -0.33 9.47 -0.87
C THR A 49 -0.46 8.06 -1.46
N MET A 50 0.59 7.24 -1.37
CA MET A 50 0.63 5.90 -1.97
C MET A 50 -0.23 4.89 -1.19
N VAL A 51 -0.16 4.91 0.13
CA VAL A 51 -0.81 3.93 1.02
C VAL A 51 -2.22 4.39 1.44
N GLN A 52 -2.51 5.69 1.34
CA GLN A 52 -3.79 6.29 1.79
C GLN A 52 -4.04 6.11 3.30
N ALA A 53 -2.96 6.12 4.07
CA ALA A 53 -2.95 6.00 5.53
C ALA A 53 -1.85 6.89 6.11
N ALA A 54 -2.07 7.41 7.31
CA ALA A 54 -1.06 8.15 8.05
C ALA A 54 0.14 7.23 8.33
N TYR A 55 1.35 7.77 8.22
CA TYR A 55 2.55 7.05 8.61
C TYR A 55 2.53 6.74 10.11
N ALA A 56 3.02 5.56 10.48
CA ALA A 56 3.01 5.07 11.86
C ALA A 56 4.41 4.55 12.19
N GLU A 57 5.05 5.17 13.18
CA GLU A 57 6.43 4.86 13.61
C GLU A 57 6.54 3.53 14.37
N ASP A 58 5.42 2.90 14.71
CA ASP A 58 5.35 1.61 15.39
C ASP A 58 5.07 0.42 14.45
N ASP A 59 4.63 0.70 13.22
CA ASP A 59 4.35 -0.33 12.23
C ASP A 59 5.59 -0.64 11.39
N SER A 60 6.16 -1.82 11.59
CA SER A 60 7.30 -2.33 10.83
C SER A 60 7.11 -2.30 9.30
N GLN A 61 5.88 -2.43 8.79
CA GLN A 61 5.57 -2.34 7.37
C GLN A 61 5.62 -0.88 6.89
N HIS A 62 5.12 0.06 7.70
CA HIS A 62 5.20 1.49 7.40
C HIS A 62 6.67 1.93 7.37
N ILE A 63 7.46 1.55 8.38
CA ILE A 63 8.90 1.83 8.44
C ILE A 63 9.62 1.27 7.21
N ARG A 64 9.33 0.04 6.80
CA ARG A 64 9.96 -0.58 5.62
C ARG A 64 9.73 0.23 4.35
N VAL A 65 8.50 0.69 4.11
CA VAL A 65 8.17 1.50 2.93
C VAL A 65 8.80 2.88 3.05
N GLY A 66 8.67 3.53 4.20
CA GLY A 66 9.25 4.86 4.45
C GLY A 66 10.76 4.91 4.21
N VAL A 67 11.50 3.92 4.69
CA VAL A 67 12.97 3.84 4.47
C VAL A 67 13.31 3.75 2.99
N LEU A 68 12.56 2.96 2.20
CA LEU A 68 12.78 2.85 0.75
C LEU A 68 12.47 4.16 0.03
N LEU A 69 11.44 4.89 0.49
CA LEU A 69 11.09 6.20 -0.07
C LEU A 69 12.20 7.22 0.20
N VAL A 70 12.70 7.31 1.44
CA VAL A 70 13.83 8.20 1.79
C VAL A 70 15.07 7.88 0.93
N GLU A 71 15.41 6.59 0.77
CA GLU A 71 16.52 6.18 -0.08
C GLU A 71 16.31 6.63 -1.53
N SER A 72 15.11 6.39 -2.09
CA SER A 72 14.81 6.80 -3.46
C SER A 72 14.93 8.30 -3.69
N ILE A 73 14.41 9.12 -2.76
CA ILE A 73 14.42 10.59 -2.86
C ILE A 73 15.86 11.12 -2.79
N LEU A 74 16.66 10.62 -1.85
CA LEU A 74 18.07 11.01 -1.74
C LEU A 74 18.87 10.59 -2.99
N MET A 75 18.57 9.44 -3.59
CA MET A 75 19.18 9.02 -4.84
C MET A 75 18.72 9.85 -6.05
N GLU A 76 17.51 10.40 -6.04
CA GLU A 76 17.00 11.28 -7.10
C GLU A 76 17.70 12.65 -7.09
N TYR A 77 18.15 13.12 -5.92
CA TYR A 77 19.00 14.32 -5.84
C TYR A 77 20.36 14.13 -6.54
N GLY A 78 20.82 12.89 -6.69
CA GLY A 78 22.04 12.56 -7.42
C GLY A 78 21.80 12.31 -8.91
N SER A 79 22.43 13.10 -9.77
CA SER A 79 22.35 12.93 -11.23
C SER A 79 22.92 11.61 -11.74
N ALA A 80 23.88 11.01 -11.02
CA ALA A 80 24.52 9.74 -11.39
C ALA A 80 23.71 8.49 -11.00
N THR A 81 22.66 8.64 -10.18
CA THR A 81 21.93 7.52 -9.58
C THR A 81 20.53 7.32 -10.13
N GLY A 82 20.12 8.05 -11.17
CA GLY A 82 18.74 8.08 -11.67
C GLY A 82 18.11 6.71 -11.96
N SER A 83 18.82 5.80 -12.64
CA SER A 83 18.28 4.45 -12.93
C SER A 83 18.16 3.57 -11.68
N ALA A 84 19.11 3.69 -10.75
CA ALA A 84 19.07 2.98 -9.47
C ALA A 84 17.98 3.56 -8.55
N ALA A 85 17.81 4.89 -8.54
CA ALA A 85 16.76 5.59 -7.82
C ALA A 85 15.37 5.12 -8.29
N GLN A 86 15.17 5.01 -9.61
CA GLN A 86 13.93 4.48 -10.19
C GLN A 86 13.66 3.03 -9.77
N ALA A 87 14.68 2.17 -9.70
CA ALA A 87 14.52 0.79 -9.24
C ALA A 87 14.09 0.71 -7.76
N ILE A 88 14.68 1.55 -6.89
CA ILE A 88 14.29 1.63 -5.48
C ILE A 88 12.89 2.23 -5.34
N ARG A 89 12.55 3.27 -6.11
CA ARG A 89 11.21 3.87 -6.15
C ARG A 89 10.14 2.89 -6.61
N ALA A 90 10.44 2.07 -7.62
CA ALA A 90 9.55 1.01 -8.08
C ALA A 90 9.32 -0.05 -7.00
N LYS A 91 10.38 -0.44 -6.28
CA LYS A 91 10.27 -1.34 -5.13
C LYS A 91 9.44 -0.73 -4.00
N ALA A 92 9.64 0.55 -3.68
CA ALA A 92 8.85 1.26 -2.68
C ALA A 92 7.36 1.27 -3.06
N THR A 93 7.06 1.53 -4.34
CA THR A 93 5.70 1.51 -4.89
C THR A 93 5.05 0.14 -4.77
N ASP A 94 5.76 -0.94 -5.11
CA ASP A 94 5.25 -2.31 -5.00
C ASP A 94 4.95 -2.71 -3.54
N GLU A 95 5.83 -2.36 -2.60
CA GLU A 95 5.61 -2.60 -1.18
C GLU A 95 4.45 -1.75 -0.62
N ALA A 96 4.34 -0.48 -1.05
CA ALA A 96 3.23 0.40 -0.70
C ALA A 96 1.89 -0.12 -1.22
N ALA A 97 1.86 -0.67 -2.45
CA ALA A 97 0.66 -1.28 -3.02
C ALA A 97 0.21 -2.50 -2.22
N LYS A 98 1.14 -3.37 -1.81
CA LYS A 98 0.84 -4.51 -0.93
C LYS A 98 0.28 -4.04 0.41
N LEU A 99 0.91 -3.03 1.01
CA LEU A 99 0.48 -2.47 2.28
C LEU A 99 -0.93 -1.88 2.19
N ARG A 100 -1.23 -1.14 1.12
CA ARG A 100 -2.57 -0.57 0.86
C ARG A 100 -3.69 -1.62 0.79
N VAL A 101 -3.39 -2.82 0.28
CA VAL A 101 -4.35 -3.94 0.24
C VAL A 101 -4.62 -4.47 1.64
N VAL A 102 -3.56 -4.60 2.46
CA VAL A 102 -3.65 -5.12 3.84
C VAL A 102 -4.34 -4.15 4.78
N THR A 103 -4.10 -2.83 4.64
CA THR A 103 -4.75 -1.79 5.45
C THR A 103 -6.23 -1.56 5.08
N GLY A 104 -6.77 -2.28 4.09
CA GLY A 104 -8.20 -2.37 3.80
C GLY A 104 -8.82 -1.16 3.11
N ARG A 105 -8.09 -0.06 2.89
CA ARG A 105 -8.60 1.20 2.30
C ARG A 105 -8.60 1.23 0.77
N GLY A 106 -8.01 0.23 0.12
CA GLY A 106 -8.07 0.03 -1.33
C GLY A 106 -9.16 -0.94 -1.81
N ARG A 107 -9.98 -1.51 -0.92
CA ARG A 107 -11.11 -2.33 -1.35
C ARG A 107 -12.16 -1.39 -1.96
N PRO A 108 -12.64 -1.62 -3.21
CA PRO A 108 -13.89 -1.01 -3.61
C PRO A 108 -14.89 -1.39 -2.52
N ALA A 109 -15.50 -0.38 -1.88
CA ALA A 109 -16.56 -0.62 -0.93
C ALA A 109 -17.56 -1.52 -1.65
N VAL A 110 -17.71 -2.76 -1.18
CA VAL A 110 -18.68 -3.67 -1.76
C VAL A 110 -20.02 -3.06 -1.41
N GLN A 111 -20.56 -2.25 -2.31
CA GLN A 111 -21.93 -1.79 -2.23
C GLN A 111 -22.80 -2.99 -2.59
N THR A 112 -22.96 -3.92 -1.64
CA THR A 112 -24.03 -4.90 -1.72
C THR A 112 -25.33 -4.14 -1.48
N THR A 113 -25.93 -3.60 -2.54
CA THR A 113 -27.36 -3.25 -2.54
C THR A 113 -28.24 -4.49 -2.62
N ALA A 114 -27.65 -5.68 -2.73
CA ALA A 114 -28.35 -6.94 -2.56
C ALA A 114 -28.79 -7.08 -1.09
N ILE A 115 -30.01 -6.66 -0.81
CA ILE A 115 -30.78 -7.17 0.32
C ILE A 115 -30.93 -8.67 0.03
N LEU A 116 -30.07 -9.49 0.64
CA LEU A 116 -30.34 -10.92 0.76
C LEU A 116 -31.53 -11.05 1.72
N SER A 117 -32.73 -10.88 1.20
CA SER A 117 -33.95 -11.23 1.92
C SER A 117 -33.89 -12.74 2.16
N PRO A 118 -33.80 -13.23 3.40
CA PRO A 118 -33.77 -14.66 3.68
C PRO A 118 -35.13 -15.35 3.42
N TYR A 119 -36.10 -14.64 2.85
CA TYR A 119 -37.44 -15.14 2.56
C TYR A 119 -37.93 -14.64 1.19
N GLY A 120 -37.22 -15.05 0.13
CA GLY A 120 -37.88 -15.23 -1.16
C GLY A 120 -38.60 -16.57 -1.12
N SER A 121 -39.86 -16.60 -0.70
CA SER A 121 -40.71 -17.76 -0.88
C SER A 121 -40.64 -18.16 -2.36
N PHE A 122 -40.21 -19.39 -2.64
CA PHE A 122 -40.44 -20.03 -3.94
C PHE A 122 -41.79 -20.75 -3.89
N PRO A 123 -42.89 -20.14 -4.33
CA PRO A 123 -43.99 -20.91 -4.90
C PRO A 123 -44.20 -20.41 -6.32
N ASP A 124 -43.60 -21.10 -7.31
CA ASP A 124 -44.18 -21.18 -8.67
C ASP A 124 -43.34 -21.95 -9.70
N MET A 125 -42.17 -22.51 -9.36
CA MET A 125 -41.37 -23.27 -10.34
C MET A 125 -41.55 -24.79 -10.27
N LEU A 126 -42.73 -25.29 -9.89
CA LEU A 126 -43.07 -26.70 -10.10
C LEU A 126 -44.34 -26.80 -10.96
N PRO A 127 -44.27 -27.33 -12.18
CA PRO A 127 -45.48 -27.67 -12.92
C PRO A 127 -46.25 -28.74 -12.13
N SER A 128 -47.50 -28.43 -11.78
CA SER A 128 -48.37 -29.35 -11.06
C SER A 128 -48.43 -30.72 -11.75
N PRO A 129 -48.33 -31.85 -11.01
CA PRO A 129 -48.58 -33.15 -11.60
C PRO A 129 -50.05 -33.20 -12.04
N ARG A 130 -50.30 -33.48 -13.33
CA ARG A 130 -51.64 -33.80 -13.82
C ARG A 130 -52.08 -35.11 -13.16
N LEU A 131 -52.83 -35.00 -12.07
CA LEU A 131 -53.57 -36.11 -11.50
C LEU A 131 -54.58 -36.59 -12.55
N GLY A 132 -54.48 -37.87 -12.89
CA GLY A 132 -55.34 -38.50 -13.87
C GLY A 132 -56.81 -38.38 -13.48
N GLU A 133 -57.60 -37.80 -14.37
CA GLU A 133 -59.03 -38.06 -14.41
C GLU A 133 -59.22 -39.45 -15.01
N ASP A 134 -59.36 -40.44 -14.13
CA ASP A 134 -60.05 -41.66 -14.49
C ASP A 134 -61.05 -42.02 -13.37
N ARG A 135 -62.33 -41.88 -13.75
CA ARG A 135 -63.54 -42.59 -13.27
C ARG A 135 -64.29 -42.12 -12.02
N SER A 136 -65.53 -41.69 -12.27
CA SER A 136 -66.78 -42.30 -11.77
C SER A 136 -67.95 -41.59 -12.45
N GLY A 137 -68.94 -42.18 -13.13
CA GLY A 137 -69.58 -43.47 -12.95
C GLY A 137 -71.04 -43.26 -12.53
N GLY A 138 -71.99 -43.53 -13.44
CA GLY A 138 -73.34 -44.00 -13.10
C GLY A 138 -74.50 -42.99 -13.14
N ALA A 139 -75.37 -43.14 -14.15
CA ALA A 139 -76.81 -43.42 -13.99
C ALA A 139 -77.39 -43.88 -15.34
#